data_AF-A0A9E4LAN9-F1
#
_entry.id   AF-A0A9E4LAN9-F1
#
_cell.length_a   1.000
_cell.length_b   1.000
_cell.length_c   1.000
_cell.angle_alpha   90.00
_cell.angle_beta   90.00
_cell.angle_gamma   90.00
#
_symmetry.space_group_name_H-M   'P 1'
#
loop_
_entity.id
_entity.type
_entity.pdbx_description
1 polymer ?
#
loop_
_entity_poly.entity_id
_entity_poly.type
_entity_poly.pdbx_seq_one_letter_code
_entity_poly.pdbx_strand_id
1 'polypeptide(L)' 'ERWPELTEQQKTASLEKIQQTPFFRFILNETLGGIYQHPLTWELLGFEGSSLEFGGYINRGLDDIDWLPE' A
#
# COMPACT_ATOMS: atom_id res chain seq x y z
N GLU A 1 -7.00 26.90 13.65
CA GLU A 1 -7.68 26.47 12.40
C GLU A 1 -8.12 25.03 12.56
N ARG A 2 -9.28 24.64 12.02
CA ARG A 2 -9.73 23.25 12.07
C ARG A 2 -9.09 22.49 10.91
N TRP A 3 -8.80 21.20 11.12
CA TRP A 3 -8.14 20.35 10.11
C TRP A 3 -8.71 20.44 8.67
N PRO A 4 -10.05 20.48 8.45
CA PRO A 4 -10.61 20.55 7.10
C PRO A 4 -10.32 21.88 6.36
N GLU A 5 -10.00 22.93 7.11
CA GLU A 5 -9.79 24.29 6.58
C GLU A 5 -8.32 24.52 6.15
N LEU A 6 -7.41 23.60 6.50
CA LEU A 6 -6.00 23.70 6.17
C LEU A 6 -5.75 23.43 4.68
N THR A 7 -4.77 24.13 4.11
CA THR A 7 -4.21 23.78 2.80
C THR A 7 -3.50 22.43 2.86
N GLU A 8 -3.34 21.76 1.71
CA GLU A 8 -2.59 20.50 1.64
C GLU A 8 -1.16 20.65 2.17
N GLN A 9 -0.50 21.78 1.91
CA GLN A 9 0.85 22.04 2.42
C GLN A 9 0.88 22.13 3.96
N GLN A 10 -0.12 22.77 4.57
CA GLN A 10 -0.25 22.84 6.03
C GLN A 10 -0.57 21.47 6.65
N LYS A 11 -1.40 20.65 5.99
CA LYS A 11 -1.69 19.29 6.42
C LYS A 11 -0.43 18.43 6.37
N THR A 12 0.29 18.44 5.25
CA THR A 12 1.56 17.71 5.08
C THR A 12 2.57 18.10 6.16
N ALA A 13 2.81 19.40 6.35
CA ALA A 13 3.74 19.89 7.38
C ALA A 13 3.31 19.49 8.81
N SER A 14 2.02 19.27 9.05
CA SER A 14 1.52 18.78 10.34
C SER A 14 1.74 17.29 10.52
N LEU A 15 1.51 16.49 9.47
CA LEU A 15 1.74 15.04 9.48
C LEU A 15 3.24 14.71 9.58
N GLU A 16 4.09 15.46 8.87
CA GLU A 16 5.54 15.28 8.89
C GLU A 16 6.15 15.38 10.31
N LYS A 17 5.58 16.24 11.17
CA LYS A 17 6.01 16.40 12.56
C LYS A 17 5.74 15.15 13.41
N ILE A 18 4.70 14.38 13.07
CA ILE A 18 4.28 13.21 13.84
C ILE A 18 4.60 11.89 13.13
N GLN A 19 5.11 11.91 11.90
CA GLN A 19 5.26 10.72 11.05
C GLN A 19 6.12 9.61 11.68
N GLN A 20 7.09 9.98 12.54
CA GLN A 20 7.97 9.04 13.23
C GLN A 20 7.40 8.55 14.57
N THR A 21 6.22 9.02 14.97
CA THR A 21 5.58 8.55 16.21
C THR A 21 5.05 7.12 16.02
N PRO A 22 5.02 6.29 17.07
CA PRO A 22 4.40 4.97 17.00
C PRO A 22 2.94 5.01 16.55
N PHE A 23 2.18 6.01 16.99
CA PHE A 23 0.78 6.20 16.61
C PHE A 23 0.60 6.40 15.11
N PHE A 24 1.33 7.35 14.52
CA PHE A 24 1.21 7.62 13.08
C PHE A 24 1.61 6.39 12.26
N ARG A 25 2.72 5.74 12.64
CA ARG A 25 3.21 4.53 11.96
C ARG A 25 2.22 3.38 12.07
N PHE A 26 1.55 3.20 13.21
CA PHE A 26 0.50 2.20 13.37
C PHE A 26 -0.66 2.45 12.40
N ILE A 27 -1.23 3.66 12.40
CA ILE A 27 -2.36 3.99 11.50
C ILE A 27 -1.97 3.85 10.03
N LEU A 28 -0.76 4.30 9.65
CA LEU A 28 -0.25 4.15 8.29
C LEU A 28 -0.15 2.68 7.90
N ASN A 29 0.46 1.84 8.74
CA ASN A 29 0.64 0.42 8.46
C ASN A 29 -0.70 -0.33 8.34
N GLU A 30 -1.66 -0.09 9.24
CA GLU A 30 -3.00 -0.68 9.16
C GLU A 30 -3.72 -0.25 7.88
N THR A 31 -3.61 1.03 7.51
CA THR A 31 -4.23 1.56 6.28
C THR A 31 -3.61 0.92 5.03
N LEU A 32 -2.28 0.87 4.96
CA LEU A 32 -1.56 0.26 3.84
C LEU A 32 -1.87 -1.24 3.75
N GLY A 33 -1.88 -1.95 4.89
CA GLY A 33 -2.28 -3.36 4.95
C GLY A 33 -3.67 -3.58 4.37
N GLY A 34 -4.65 -2.78 4.80
CA GLY A 34 -6.01 -2.86 4.27
C GLY A 34 -6.10 -2.60 2.77
N ILE A 35 -5.39 -1.59 2.24
CA ILE A 35 -5.37 -1.29 0.81
C ILE A 35 -4.71 -2.44 0.02
N TYR A 36 -3.49 -2.86 0.40
CA TYR A 36 -2.74 -3.87 -0.33
C TYR A 36 -3.28 -5.30 -0.18
N GLN A 37 -4.16 -5.55 0.80
CA GLN A 37 -4.84 -6.84 0.94
C GLN A 37 -6.23 -6.86 0.30
N HIS A 38 -6.69 -5.76 -0.27
CA HIS A 38 -8.02 -5.68 -0.86
C HIS A 38 -8.03 -6.25 -2.30
N PRO A 39 -8.94 -7.17 -2.66
CA PRO A 39 -9.00 -7.77 -3.99
C PRO A 39 -9.11 -6.77 -5.15
N LEU A 40 -9.87 -5.68 -4.98
CA LEU A 40 -9.94 -4.62 -6.01
C LEU A 40 -8.59 -3.94 -6.26
N THR A 41 -7.74 -3.81 -5.23
CA THR A 41 -6.38 -3.26 -5.40
C THR A 41 -5.56 -4.20 -6.26
N TRP A 42 -5.72 -5.51 -6.06
CA TRP A 42 -4.99 -6.51 -6.84
C TRP A 42 -5.36 -6.47 -8.31
N GLU A 43 -6.66 -6.42 -8.61
CA GLU A 43 -7.18 -6.29 -9.97
C GLU A 43 -6.64 -5.03 -10.66
N LEU A 44 -6.67 -3.88 -9.98
CA LEU A 44 -6.18 -2.61 -10.53
C LEU A 44 -4.68 -2.60 -10.82
N LEU A 45 -3.89 -3.35 -10.03
CA LEU A 45 -2.43 -3.39 -10.14
C LEU A 45 -1.91 -4.58 -10.95
N GLY A 46 -2.80 -5.47 -11.41
CA GLY A 46 -2.40 -6.75 -12.03
C GLY A 46 -1.70 -7.70 -11.06
N PHE A 47 -1.93 -7.55 -9.75
CA PHE A 47 -1.41 -8.47 -8.75
C PHE A 47 -2.30 -9.70 -8.67
N GLU A 48 -1.69 -10.88 -8.57
CA GLU A 48 -2.41 -12.15 -8.63
C GLU A 48 -3.15 -12.53 -7.33
N GLY A 49 -3.01 -11.72 -6.28
CA GLY A 49 -3.67 -11.94 -5.00
C GLY A 49 -2.96 -12.93 -4.07
N SER A 50 -3.49 -13.11 -2.86
CA SER A 50 -2.84 -13.73 -1.69
C SER A 50 -1.87 -14.90 -1.95
N SER A 51 -0.59 -14.76 -1.61
CA SER A 51 0.36 -15.89 -1.61
C SER A 51 0.08 -16.90 -0.51
N LEU A 52 -0.49 -16.46 0.62
CA LEU A 52 -0.70 -17.30 1.80
C LEU A 52 -1.77 -18.37 1.54
N GLU A 53 -2.88 -17.98 0.90
CA GLU A 53 -4.00 -18.87 0.63
C GLU A 53 -3.69 -19.90 -0.46
N PHE A 54 -2.81 -19.54 -1.40
CA PHE A 54 -2.49 -20.37 -2.57
C PHE A 54 -1.11 -21.03 -2.51
N GLY A 55 -0.41 -20.95 -1.37
CA GLY A 55 0.86 -21.64 -1.17
C GLY A 55 2.04 -21.04 -1.95
N GLY A 56 2.02 -19.74 -2.23
CA GLY A 56 3.05 -19.00 -2.97
C GLY A 56 2.69 -18.71 -4.43
N TYR A 57 3.68 -18.21 -5.19
CA TYR A 57 3.54 -17.86 -6.61
C TYR A 57 4.34 -18.74 -7.57
N ILE A 58 5.05 -19.77 -7.06
CA ILE A 58 5.95 -20.60 -7.87
C ILE A 58 5.25 -21.20 -9.10
N ASN A 59 3.98 -21.61 -8.96
CA ASN A 59 3.20 -22.18 -10.05
C ASN A 59 2.10 -21.23 -10.55
N ARG A 60 2.30 -19.92 -10.41
CA ARG A 60 1.28 -18.90 -10.73
C ARG A 60 1.68 -17.92 -11.84
N GLY A 61 2.83 -18.11 -12.50
CA GLY A 61 3.26 -17.25 -13.62
C GLY A 61 4.06 -16.04 -13.19
N LEU A 62 4.65 -16.04 -11.98
CA LEU A 62 5.56 -14.99 -11.52
C LEU A 62 6.80 -14.86 -12.43
N ASP A 63 7.17 -15.95 -13.09
CA ASP A 63 8.27 -16.06 -14.04
C ASP A 63 7.87 -15.80 -15.50
N ASP A 64 6.58 -15.59 -15.79
CA ASP A 64 6.06 -15.19 -17.11
C ASP A 64 6.28 -13.68 -17.35
N ILE A 65 7.52 -13.22 -17.18
CA ILE A 65 7.88 -11.82 -17.36
C ILE A 65 8.36 -11.53 -18.78
N ASP A 66 7.65 -10.62 -19.45
CA ASP A 66 7.88 -10.20 -20.83
C ASP A 66 8.79 -8.95 -20.96
N TRP A 67 9.21 -8.37 -19.83
CA TRP A 67 9.97 -7.12 -19.77
C TRP A 67 11.50 -7.31 -19.71
N LEU A 68 11.99 -8.54 -19.57
CA LEU A 68 13.43 -8.84 -19.67
C LEU A 68 13.85 -9.09 -21.13
N PRO A 69 15.01 -8.57 -21.57
CA PRO A 69 15.58 -8.97 -22.86
C PRO A 69 15.99 -10.46 -22.87
N GLU A 70 15.90 -11.11 -24.04
CA GLU A 70 16.45 -12.46 -24.27
C GLU A 70 17.99 -12.53 -24.14
#